data_AF-A0A1H0S997-F1
#
_entry.id   AF-A0A1H0S997-F1
#
_cell.length_a   1.000
_cell.length_b   1.000
_cell.length_c   1.000
_cell.angle_alpha   90.00
_cell.angle_beta   90.00
_cell.angle_gamma   90.00
#
_symmetry.space_group_name_H-M   'P 1'
#
loop_
_entity.id
_entity.type
_entity.pdbx_description
1 polymer ?
#
loop_
_entity_poly.entity_id
_entity_poly.type
_entity_poly.pdbx_seq_one_letter_code
_entity_poly.pdbx_strand_id
1 'polypeptide(L)'
;MILSRRAKLLHLIVAAIFCIPTVVYAEEIELWHGWLNLVPCSEVEWNNDGIFGTPSPTVRTGPQEFHGYIKADIDTDIEDMVRNCAITAAATTTAVLILTEGAGGWETFQASFYACMGERAANVADFQLETNTVCNWD
;
A
#
# COMPACT_ATOMS: atom_id res chain seq x y z
N MET A 1 -74.26 15.20 -34.30
CA MET A 1 -74.85 15.34 -32.96
C MET A 1 -73.97 14.50 -32.02
N ILE A 2 -73.02 15.12 -31.30
CA ILE A 2 -73.10 15.41 -29.84
C ILE A 2 -73.12 14.07 -29.07
N LEU A 3 -72.14 13.61 -28.28
CA LEU A 3 -71.29 14.24 -27.26
C LEU A 3 -70.13 13.30 -26.86
N SER A 4 -68.92 13.84 -26.80
CA SER A 4 -67.98 13.78 -25.67
C SER A 4 -68.39 12.96 -24.43
N ARG A 5 -67.49 12.09 -23.94
CA ARG A 5 -67.24 11.92 -22.50
C ARG A 5 -65.92 11.17 -22.20
N ARG A 6 -64.95 11.94 -21.72
CA ARG A 6 -64.15 11.70 -20.50
C ARG A 6 -63.18 10.51 -20.45
N ALA A 7 -61.91 10.88 -20.57
CA ALA A 7 -60.90 10.75 -19.53
C ALA A 7 -60.79 9.38 -18.82
N LYS A 8 -59.79 8.60 -19.25
CA LYS A 8 -59.04 7.70 -18.36
C LYS A 8 -57.55 7.89 -18.61
N LEU A 9 -57.08 9.05 -18.16
CA LEU A 9 -55.69 9.30 -17.81
C LEU A 9 -55.43 8.47 -16.53
N LEU A 10 -54.93 7.24 -16.67
CA LEU A 10 -54.64 6.39 -15.53
C LEU A 10 -53.26 5.73 -15.70
N HIS A 11 -52.27 6.35 -15.05
CA HIS A 11 -51.16 5.70 -14.36
C HIS A 11 -50.34 4.65 -15.15
N LEU A 12 -49.45 5.12 -16.01
CA LEU A 12 -48.22 4.39 -16.31
C LEU A 12 -47.07 5.04 -15.51
N ILE A 13 -47.06 4.83 -14.19
CA ILE A 13 -45.87 5.06 -13.38
C ILE A 13 -44.95 3.89 -13.69
N VAL A 14 -44.10 4.05 -14.71
CA VAL A 14 -42.98 3.15 -14.92
C VAL A 14 -42.09 3.31 -13.70
N ALA A 15 -42.10 2.29 -12.85
CA ALA A 15 -41.09 2.11 -11.83
C ALA A 15 -39.74 2.00 -12.55
N ALA A 16 -39.06 3.14 -12.70
CA ALA A 16 -37.63 3.17 -12.89
C ALA A 16 -37.04 2.62 -11.59
N ILE A 17 -36.99 1.30 -11.51
CA ILE A 17 -36.20 0.58 -10.52
C ILE A 17 -34.79 1.12 -10.72
N PHE A 18 -34.42 1.96 -9.76
CA PHE A 18 -33.08 2.47 -9.53
C PHE A 18 -32.14 1.24 -9.50
N CYS A 19 -31.56 0.88 -10.65
CA CYS A 19 -30.31 0.16 -10.71
C CYS A 19 -29.24 1.14 -10.20
N ILE A 20 -29.22 1.37 -8.89
CA ILE A 20 -28.01 1.88 -8.25
C ILE A 20 -27.04 0.72 -8.39
N PRO A 21 -25.91 0.88 -9.11
CA PRO A 21 -24.82 -0.05 -8.90
C PRO A 21 -24.49 0.04 -7.41
N THR A 22 -24.82 -0.99 -6.65
CA THR A 22 -24.23 -1.18 -5.33
C THR A 22 -22.74 -1.25 -5.61
N VAL A 23 -22.04 -0.15 -5.34
CA VAL A 23 -20.60 -0.13 -5.29
C VAL A 23 -20.30 -1.05 -4.12
N VAL A 24 -20.06 -2.32 -4.42
CA VAL A 24 -19.47 -3.25 -3.48
C VAL A 24 -18.08 -2.68 -3.30
N TYR A 25 -17.91 -1.86 -2.26
CA TYR A 25 -16.59 -1.55 -1.75
C TYR A 25 -16.05 -2.90 -1.28
N ALA A 26 -15.24 -3.53 -2.13
CA ALA A 26 -14.45 -4.68 -1.75
C ALA A 26 -13.66 -4.27 -0.51
N GLU A 27 -13.77 -5.07 0.55
CA GLU A 27 -13.07 -4.86 1.80
C GLU A 27 -11.57 -5.04 1.53
N GLU A 28 -10.82 -3.95 1.56
CA GLU A 28 -9.36 -3.97 1.43
C GLU A 28 -8.78 -4.57 2.73
N ILE A 29 -8.32 -5.82 2.68
CA ILE A 29 -7.76 -6.53 3.84
C ILE A 29 -6.26 -6.24 3.91
N GLU A 30 -5.78 -5.79 5.08
CA GLU A 30 -4.35 -5.69 5.38
C GLU A 30 -3.78 -7.09 5.66
N LEU A 31 -3.12 -7.67 4.67
CA LEU A 31 -2.65 -9.06 4.71
C LEU A 31 -1.30 -9.20 5.41
N TRP A 32 -0.47 -8.17 5.32
CA TRP A 32 0.83 -8.16 5.95
C TRP A 32 1.24 -6.75 6.34
N HIS A 33 1.71 -6.66 7.59
CA HIS A 33 2.38 -5.52 8.18
C HIS A 33 3.66 -6.05 8.81
N GLY A 34 4.80 -5.70 8.25
CA GLY A 34 6.08 -6.06 8.84
C GLY A 34 7.01 -4.87 8.85
N TRP A 35 7.87 -4.85 9.87
CA TRP A 35 8.95 -3.89 9.99
C TRP A 35 10.29 -4.62 10.03
N LEU A 36 11.33 -3.95 9.55
CA LEU A 36 12.70 -4.46 9.60
C LEU A 36 13.71 -3.31 9.70
N ASN A 37 14.80 -3.54 10.42
CA ASN A 37 15.86 -2.55 10.60
C ASN A 37 16.69 -2.44 9.31
N LEU A 38 16.86 -1.23 8.81
CA LEU A 38 17.78 -0.90 7.72
C LEU A 38 19.09 -0.31 8.26
N VAL A 39 19.99 0.05 7.33
CA VAL A 39 21.20 0.82 7.65
C VAL A 39 20.76 2.16 8.28
N PRO A 40 21.38 2.61 9.39
CA PRO A 40 21.00 3.86 10.03
C PRO A 40 21.00 5.05 9.06
N CYS A 41 20.00 5.91 9.17
CA CYS A 41 19.96 7.18 8.46
C CYS A 41 21.03 8.11 9.02
N SER A 42 21.64 8.94 8.17
CA SER A 42 22.57 9.98 8.60
C SER A 42 22.13 11.32 8.02
N GLU A 43 22.07 12.36 8.86
CA GLU A 43 21.84 13.74 8.42
C GLU A 43 22.88 14.69 9.03
N VAL A 44 23.11 15.81 8.33
CA VAL A 44 24.01 16.87 8.81
C VAL A 44 23.15 17.95 9.47
N GLU A 45 23.31 18.10 10.77
CA GLU A 45 22.69 19.17 11.54
C GLU A 45 23.70 20.30 11.74
N TRP A 46 23.24 21.55 11.56
CA TRP A 46 24.07 22.74 11.78
C TRP A 46 23.81 23.28 13.17
N ASN A 47 24.73 23.04 14.09
CA ASN A 47 24.64 23.49 15.47
C ASN A 47 25.56 24.70 15.71
N ASN A 48 25.17 25.63 16.57
CA ASN A 48 26.00 26.81 16.92
C ASN A 48 26.92 26.51 18.13
N ASP A 49 27.52 25.32 18.16
CA ASP A 49 28.41 24.81 19.19
C ASP A 49 29.90 25.03 18.89
N GLY A 50 30.21 25.64 17.73
CA GLY A 50 31.58 26.00 17.35
C GLY A 50 32.19 27.12 18.18
N ILE A 51 33.51 27.30 18.04
CA ILE A 51 34.26 28.41 18.67
C ILE A 51 33.60 29.75 18.29
N PHE A 52 33.27 30.56 19.30
CA PHE A 52 32.51 31.82 19.18
C PHE A 52 31.06 31.69 18.68
N GLY A 53 30.42 30.53 18.83
CA GLY A 53 29.05 30.31 18.36
C GLY A 53 28.96 30.23 16.83
N THR A 54 30.06 29.86 16.18
CA THR A 54 30.07 29.59 14.74
C THR A 54 29.29 28.29 14.46
N PRO A 55 28.53 28.22 13.35
CA PRO A 55 27.87 26.99 12.94
C PRO A 55 28.90 25.90 12.67
N SER A 56 28.76 24.75 13.33
CA SER A 56 29.53 23.54 13.09
C SER A 56 28.60 22.44 12.57
N PRO A 57 29.01 21.68 11.54
CA PRO A 57 28.26 20.53 11.10
C PRO A 57 28.45 19.37 12.08
N THR A 58 27.37 18.85 12.60
CA THR A 58 27.34 17.63 13.43
C THR A 58 26.56 16.57 12.67
N VAL A 59 27.17 15.41 12.47
CA VAL A 59 26.48 14.27 11.85
C VAL A 59 25.65 13.59 12.93
N ARG A 60 24.34 13.51 12.71
CA ARG A 60 23.42 12.73 13.54
C ARG A 60 23.04 11.46 12.80
N THR A 61 23.10 10.34 13.50
CA THR A 61 22.69 9.03 12.98
C THR A 61 21.48 8.52 13.74
N GLY A 62 20.44 8.09 13.04
CA GLY A 62 19.22 7.55 13.63
C GLY A 62 18.90 6.14 13.11
N PRO A 63 18.31 5.25 13.93
CA PRO A 63 17.80 3.97 13.44
C PRO A 63 16.81 4.16 12.28
N GLN A 64 16.85 3.25 11.31
CA GLN A 64 15.96 3.26 10.16
C GLN A 64 15.11 2.00 10.15
N GLU A 65 13.81 2.15 9.92
CA GLU A 65 12.84 1.07 9.82
C GLU A 65 12.20 1.05 8.44
N PHE A 66 12.10 -0.12 7.83
CA PHE A 66 11.34 -0.35 6.62
C PHE A 66 10.05 -1.07 6.97
N HIS A 67 8.94 -0.45 6.61
CA HIS A 67 7.59 -0.97 6.76
C HIS A 67 7.08 -1.35 5.38
N GLY A 68 6.48 -2.52 5.27
CA GLY A 68 5.72 -2.85 4.07
C GLY A 68 4.31 -3.28 4.43
N TYR A 69 3.41 -2.93 3.52
CA TYR A 69 1.99 -3.15 3.61
C TYR A 69 1.56 -3.85 2.33
N ILE A 70 0.84 -4.95 2.47
CA ILE A 70 0.16 -5.60 1.34
C ILE A 70 -1.32 -5.57 1.63
N LYS A 71 -2.06 -4.99 0.70
CA LYS A 71 -3.50 -5.02 0.69
C LYS A 71 -3.98 -5.61 -0.61
N ALA A 72 -4.84 -6.62 -0.54
CA ALA A 72 -5.35 -7.27 -1.72
C ALA A 72 -6.72 -7.89 -1.44
N ASP A 73 -7.54 -7.95 -2.49
CA ASP A 73 -8.77 -8.73 -2.49
C ASP A 73 -8.42 -10.16 -2.90
N ILE A 74 -8.38 -11.06 -1.91
CA ILE A 74 -7.97 -12.45 -2.08
C ILE A 74 -8.93 -13.40 -1.38
N ASP A 75 -9.00 -14.61 -1.90
CA ASP A 75 -9.66 -15.71 -1.19
C ASP A 75 -8.83 -16.11 0.04
N THR A 76 -9.53 -16.45 1.12
CA THR A 76 -8.96 -16.87 2.40
C THR A 76 -8.04 -18.09 2.29
N ASP A 77 -8.19 -18.91 1.24
CA ASP A 77 -7.36 -20.08 0.98
C ASP A 77 -5.92 -19.74 0.54
N ILE A 78 -5.68 -18.52 0.08
CA ILE A 78 -4.36 -18.04 -0.35
C ILE A 78 -3.74 -16.99 0.58
N GLU A 79 -4.42 -16.60 1.66
CA GLU A 79 -3.93 -15.60 2.62
C GLU A 79 -2.57 -15.97 3.23
N ASP A 80 -2.45 -17.18 3.77
CA ASP A 80 -1.20 -17.65 4.39
C ASP A 80 -0.04 -17.66 3.38
N MET A 81 -0.35 -17.98 2.12
CA MET A 81 0.64 -17.96 1.05
C MET A 81 1.08 -16.53 0.74
N VAL A 82 0.14 -15.59 0.61
CA VAL A 82 0.43 -14.17 0.37
C VAL A 82 1.29 -13.60 1.50
N ARG A 83 0.93 -13.90 2.75
CA ARG A 83 1.70 -13.49 3.94
C ARG A 83 3.12 -14.06 3.92
N ASN A 84 3.28 -15.35 3.62
CA ASN A 84 4.61 -15.97 3.56
C ASN A 84 5.47 -15.40 2.41
N CYS A 85 4.84 -15.11 1.27
CA CYS A 85 5.51 -14.45 0.15
C CYS A 85 5.90 -13.01 0.46
N ALA A 86 5.07 -12.26 1.19
CA ALA A 86 5.39 -10.93 1.69
C ALA A 86 6.64 -10.94 2.58
N ILE A 87 6.69 -11.84 3.56
CA ILE A 87 7.82 -11.99 4.49
C ILE A 87 9.11 -12.34 3.73
N THR A 88 9.02 -13.28 2.78
CA THR A 88 10.17 -13.69 1.97
C THR A 88 10.65 -12.54 1.08
N ALA A 89 9.73 -11.83 0.44
CA ALA A 89 10.05 -10.66 -0.38
C ALA A 89 10.68 -9.53 0.46
N ALA A 90 10.15 -9.26 1.65
CA ALA A 90 10.71 -8.28 2.57
C ALA A 90 12.16 -8.63 2.93
N ALA A 91 12.45 -9.88 3.31
CA ALA A 91 13.80 -10.32 3.66
C ALA A 91 14.81 -10.18 2.51
N THR A 92 14.41 -10.54 1.28
CA THR A 92 15.26 -10.37 0.10
C THR A 92 15.50 -8.89 -0.23
N THR A 93 14.47 -8.07 -0.06
CA THR A 93 14.53 -6.62 -0.27
C THR A 93 15.47 -5.94 0.70
N THR A 94 15.47 -6.34 1.97
CA THR A 94 16.41 -5.84 2.98
C THR A 94 17.85 -6.00 2.53
N ALA A 95 18.21 -7.17 2.01
CA ALA A 95 19.57 -7.42 1.53
C ALA A 95 19.95 -6.45 0.39
N VAL A 96 19.03 -6.18 -0.53
CA VAL A 96 19.25 -5.22 -1.61
C VAL A 96 19.32 -3.79 -1.09
N LEU A 97 18.39 -3.38 -0.23
CA LEU A 97 18.36 -2.04 0.38
C LEU A 97 19.66 -1.72 1.11
N ILE A 98 20.24 -2.70 1.82
CA ILE A 98 21.56 -2.54 2.47
C ILE A 98 22.67 -2.34 1.44
N LEU A 99 22.67 -3.11 0.34
CA LEU A 99 23.71 -3.05 -0.69
C LEU A 99 23.63 -1.81 -1.58
N THR A 100 22.45 -1.22 -1.70
CA THR A 100 22.14 -0.14 -2.65
C THR A 100 21.87 1.21 -1.98
N GLU A 101 22.06 1.30 -0.67
CA GLU A 101 21.75 2.50 0.13
C GLU A 101 20.30 2.96 -0.07
N GLY A 102 19.37 2.01 -0.25
CA GLY A 102 17.94 2.27 -0.38
C GLY A 102 17.41 2.32 -1.82
N ALA A 103 18.26 2.32 -2.85
CA ALA A 103 17.82 2.38 -4.24
C ALA A 103 17.32 1.01 -4.75
N GLY A 104 16.16 0.97 -5.42
CA GLY A 104 15.68 -0.26 -6.08
C GLY A 104 15.05 -1.30 -5.15
N GLY A 105 14.85 -0.96 -3.86
CA GLY A 105 14.23 -1.89 -2.91
C GLY A 105 12.80 -2.23 -3.28
N TRP A 106 12.06 -1.27 -3.84
CA TRP A 106 10.66 -1.50 -4.21
C TRP A 106 10.52 -2.51 -5.35
N GLU A 107 11.31 -2.33 -6.40
CA GLU A 107 11.36 -3.21 -7.55
C GLU A 107 11.80 -4.62 -7.15
N THR A 108 12.75 -4.71 -6.22
CA THR A 108 13.19 -6.00 -5.65
C THR A 108 12.07 -6.67 -4.86
N PHE A 109 11.36 -5.92 -4.02
CA PHE A 109 10.23 -6.43 -3.25
C PHE A 109 9.15 -6.98 -4.18
N GLN A 110 8.73 -6.19 -5.16
CA GLN A 110 7.73 -6.62 -6.14
C GLN A 110 8.19 -7.87 -6.89
N ALA A 111 9.43 -7.87 -7.40
CA ALA A 111 9.96 -9.01 -8.15
C ALA A 111 9.99 -10.29 -7.30
N SER A 112 10.47 -10.22 -6.06
CA SER A 112 10.51 -11.36 -5.13
C SER A 112 9.11 -11.81 -4.71
N PHE A 113 8.21 -10.87 -4.45
CA PHE A 113 6.82 -11.16 -4.06
C PHE A 113 6.09 -11.89 -5.19
N TYR A 114 6.13 -11.34 -6.41
CA TYR A 114 5.51 -11.95 -7.58
C TYR A 114 6.17 -13.28 -7.96
N ALA A 115 7.49 -13.41 -7.80
CA ALA A 115 8.18 -14.68 -8.01
C ALA A 115 7.72 -15.76 -7.02
N CYS A 116 7.47 -15.40 -5.76
CA CYS A 116 6.93 -16.32 -4.75
C CYS A 116 5.47 -16.68 -5.02
N MET A 117 4.64 -15.70 -5.39
CA MET A 117 3.23 -15.91 -5.72
C MET A 117 3.03 -16.73 -7.01
N GLY A 118 4.00 -16.68 -7.94
CA GLY A 118 3.98 -17.45 -9.17
C GLY A 118 2.71 -17.22 -10.00
N GLU A 119 2.13 -18.30 -10.53
CA GLU A 119 0.90 -18.24 -11.34
C GLU A 119 -0.32 -17.76 -10.55
N ARG A 120 -0.30 -17.83 -9.21
CA ARG A 120 -1.42 -17.38 -8.38
C ARG A 120 -1.52 -15.87 -8.28
N ALA A 121 -0.46 -15.13 -8.56
CA ALA A 121 -0.51 -13.67 -8.65
C ALA A 121 -1.51 -13.20 -9.71
N ALA A 122 -1.67 -13.95 -10.80
CA ALA A 122 -2.60 -13.61 -11.88
C ALA A 122 -4.09 -13.82 -11.51
N ASN A 123 -4.36 -14.52 -10.40
CA ASN A 123 -5.72 -14.77 -9.90
C ASN A 123 -6.15 -13.76 -8.83
N VAL A 124 -5.28 -12.82 -8.46
CA VAL A 124 -5.61 -11.75 -7.53
C VAL A 124 -5.96 -10.50 -8.31
N ALA A 125 -7.14 -9.93 -8.03
CA ALA A 125 -7.70 -8.84 -8.82
C ALA A 125 -6.85 -7.57 -8.75
N ASP A 126 -6.26 -7.30 -7.58
CA ASP A 126 -5.33 -6.19 -7.39
C ASP A 126 -4.46 -6.42 -6.13
N PHE A 127 -3.17 -6.11 -6.23
CA PHE A 127 -2.28 -6.01 -5.08
C PHE A 127 -1.88 -4.55 -4.92
N GLN A 128 -2.40 -3.92 -3.88
CA GLN A 128 -1.85 -2.67 -3.38
C GLN A 128 -0.69 -3.00 -2.46
N LEU A 129 0.50 -2.90 -3.03
CA LEU A 129 1.73 -2.99 -2.29
C LEU A 129 2.11 -1.55 -1.91
N GLU A 130 2.39 -1.28 -0.64
CA GLU A 130 2.97 -0.02 -0.17
C GLU A 130 4.21 -0.30 0.68
N THR A 131 5.25 0.52 0.54
CA THR A 131 6.39 0.50 1.46
C THR A 131 6.69 1.88 1.97
N ASN A 132 7.04 1.96 3.24
CA ASN A 132 7.44 3.18 3.90
C ASN A 132 8.75 2.96 4.64
N THR A 133 9.71 3.86 4.46
CA THR A 133 10.96 3.84 5.19
C THR A 133 11.00 5.03 6.13
N VAL A 134 11.15 4.77 7.43
CA VAL A 134 11.11 5.77 8.49
C VAL A 134 12.48 5.86 9.15
N CYS A 135 13.01 7.08 9.28
CA CYS A 135 14.19 7.36 10.10
C CYS A 135 13.71 7.83 11.48
N ASN A 136 14.06 7.08 12.52
CA ASN A 136 13.75 7.42 13.89
C ASN A 136 14.87 8.32 14.43
N TRP A 137 14.54 9.60 14.56
CA TRP A 137 15.44 10.68 14.93
C TRP A 137 15.28 11.04 16.41
N ASP A 138 15.89 10.25 17.29
CA ASP A 138 15.95 10.56 18.73
C ASP A 138 16.87 11.77 19.03
#